data_AF-A0A7W9CGR9-F1
#
_entry.id   AF-A0A7W9CGR9-F1
#
_cell.length_a   1.000
_cell.length_b   1.000
_cell.length_c   1.000
_cell.angle_alpha   90.00
_cell.angle_beta   90.00
_cell.angle_gamma   90.00
#
_symmetry.space_group_name_H-M   'P 1'
#
loop_
_entity.id
_entity.type
_entity.pdbx_description
1 polymer ?
#
loop_
_entity_poly.entity_id
_entity_poly.type
_entity_poly.pdbx_seq_one_letter_code
_entity_poly.pdbx_strand_id
1 'polypeptide(L)'
;MDAASPAPDDAIVVSHVMPTPVRLLFGGIGAAGTLVLLIELGPAIWPPSLLSLFFGVILLGGLSVTLAFMAGSALGPDQTWEIRPGQLTITYSLFHQTSVRTWRLADLEDMDVVSSAYDSDTETWALACRLPPGRRVETGLASTPMLMTLLAFLRAPVSTWRGDRPADDRLVSPDFSRREAAEAALARLRSAPT
;
A
#
# COMPACT_ATOMS: atom_id res chain seq x y z
N MET A 1 34.90 6.90 -9.93
CA MET A 1 34.15 7.20 -11.15
C MET A 1 32.88 7.88 -10.72
N ASP A 2 32.94 9.20 -10.72
CA ASP A 2 31.85 10.10 -10.35
C ASP A 2 30.71 10.01 -11.35
N ALA A 3 29.48 9.81 -10.86
CA ALA A 3 28.26 10.05 -11.60
C ALA A 3 27.44 11.08 -10.81
N ALA A 4 27.48 12.30 -11.32
CA ALA A 4 26.85 13.53 -10.87
C ALA A 4 25.54 13.38 -10.06
N SER A 5 25.54 13.90 -8.83
CA SER A 5 24.32 14.44 -8.19
C SER A 5 24.14 15.89 -8.65
N PRO A 6 23.07 16.25 -9.39
CA PRO A 6 22.71 17.64 -9.57
C PRO A 6 21.81 18.10 -8.41
N ALA A 7 22.42 18.88 -7.51
CA ALA A 7 21.87 19.87 -6.55
C ALA A 7 20.95 19.41 -5.39
N PRO A 8 21.26 19.76 -4.13
CA PRO A 8 20.26 19.92 -3.07
C PRO A 8 19.53 21.28 -3.25
N ASP A 9 18.26 21.37 -2.84
CA ASP A 9 17.78 22.35 -1.82
C ASP A 9 16.30 22.80 -1.88
N ASP A 10 15.36 22.11 -2.58
CA ASP A 10 13.96 22.60 -2.56
C ASP A 10 12.84 21.57 -2.86
N ALA A 11 13.15 20.28 -2.75
CA ALA A 11 12.19 19.19 -2.93
C ALA A 11 11.71 18.67 -1.57
N ILE A 12 10.40 18.60 -1.35
CA ILE A 12 9.82 17.98 -0.17
C ILE A 12 9.70 16.48 -0.45
N VAL A 13 10.47 15.67 0.27
CA VAL A 13 10.46 14.22 0.14
C VAL A 13 9.68 13.62 1.30
N VAL A 14 8.65 12.83 0.97
CA VAL A 14 7.83 12.11 1.95
C VAL A 14 7.86 10.65 1.58
N SER A 15 8.36 9.81 2.47
CA SER A 15 8.46 8.38 2.23
C SER A 15 7.78 7.59 3.34
N HIS A 16 7.08 6.54 2.94
CA HIS A 16 6.68 5.48 3.83
C HIS A 16 7.45 4.24 3.41
N VAL A 17 8.48 3.89 4.18
CA VAL A 17 9.30 2.70 3.96
C VAL A 17 9.03 1.76 5.12
N MET A 18 8.60 0.54 4.80
CA MET A 18 8.48 -0.50 5.81
C MET A 18 9.86 -1.14 5.97
N PRO A 19 10.53 -1.02 7.15
CA PRO A 19 11.88 -1.53 7.29
C PRO A 19 11.93 -3.04 7.03
N THR A 20 12.92 -3.49 6.25
CA THR A 20 13.10 -4.91 5.90
C THR A 20 13.03 -5.87 7.10
N PRO A 21 13.62 -5.56 8.28
CA PRO A 21 13.51 -6.42 9.45
C PRO A 21 12.06 -6.62 9.91
N VAL A 22 11.25 -5.55 9.86
CA VAL A 22 9.83 -5.58 10.24
C VAL A 22 9.04 -6.40 9.23
N ARG A 23 9.34 -6.28 7.93
CA ARG A 23 8.76 -7.14 6.89
C ARG A 23 9.08 -8.62 7.18
N LEU A 24 10.35 -8.95 7.36
CA LEU A 24 10.78 -10.32 7.64
C LEU A 24 10.15 -10.90 8.91
N LEU A 25 9.99 -10.08 9.95
CA LEU A 25 9.33 -10.50 11.19
C LEU A 25 7.86 -10.85 10.94
N PHE A 26 7.08 -9.96 10.32
CA PHE A 26 5.67 -10.22 10.04
C PHE A 26 5.47 -11.37 9.04
N GLY A 27 6.30 -11.43 8.00
CA GLY A 27 6.27 -12.53 7.03
C GLY A 27 6.63 -13.87 7.67
N GLY A 28 7.64 -13.88 8.54
CA GLY A 28 8.08 -15.06 9.29
C GLY A 28 7.02 -15.56 10.26
N ILE A 29 6.42 -14.65 11.05
CA ILE A 29 5.33 -14.98 11.98
C ILE A 29 4.11 -15.52 11.21
N GLY A 30 3.72 -14.87 10.11
CA GLY A 30 2.61 -15.33 9.28
C GLY A 30 2.86 -16.71 8.67
N ALA A 31 4.07 -16.97 8.16
CA ALA A 31 4.44 -18.26 7.60
C ALA A 31 4.47 -19.37 8.67
N ALA A 32 5.11 -19.11 9.81
CA ALA A 32 5.18 -20.06 10.92
C ALA A 32 3.78 -20.37 11.48
N GLY A 33 2.94 -19.35 11.70
CA GLY A 33 1.56 -19.52 12.15
C GLY A 33 0.73 -20.35 11.17
N THR A 34 0.89 -20.13 9.87
CA THR A 34 0.23 -20.92 8.82
C THR A 34 0.64 -22.39 8.89
N LEU A 35 1.94 -22.67 9.05
CA LEU A 35 2.44 -24.05 9.18
C LEU A 35 1.89 -24.73 10.42
N VAL A 36 1.93 -24.06 11.58
CA VAL A 36 1.40 -24.59 12.84
C VAL A 36 -0.10 -24.91 12.71
N LEU A 37 -0.90 -24.00 12.14
CA LEU A 37 -2.32 -24.24 11.89
C LEU A 37 -2.56 -25.47 11.02
N LEU A 38 -1.81 -25.63 9.93
CA LEU A 38 -1.98 -26.76 9.01
C LEU A 38 -1.50 -28.09 9.61
N ILE A 39 -0.44 -28.09 10.40
CA ILE A 39 0.13 -29.31 11.00
C ILE A 39 -0.72 -29.77 12.19
N GLU A 40 -1.08 -28.87 13.09
CA GLU A 40 -1.78 -29.21 14.34
C GLU A 40 -3.29 -29.32 14.15
N LEU A 41 -3.89 -28.39 13.39
CA LEU A 41 -5.34 -28.31 13.23
C LEU A 41 -5.83 -28.98 11.94
N GLY A 42 -4.97 -29.13 10.94
CA GLY A 42 -5.30 -29.80 9.68
C GLY A 42 -5.79 -31.25 9.83
N PRO A 43 -5.17 -32.07 10.70
CA PRO A 43 -5.69 -33.42 10.96
C PRO A 43 -7.08 -33.44 11.59
N ALA A 44 -7.46 -32.40 12.36
CA ALA A 44 -8.75 -32.33 13.03
C ALA A 44 -9.95 -32.14 12.07
N ILE A 45 -9.68 -31.80 10.81
CA ILE A 45 -10.72 -31.68 9.77
C ILE A 45 -11.13 -33.06 9.22
N TRP A 46 -10.39 -34.12 9.54
CA TRP A 46 -10.63 -35.47 9.06
C TRP A 46 -10.74 -36.47 10.22
N PRO A 47 -11.78 -37.32 10.30
CA PRO A 47 -12.87 -37.51 9.33
C PRO A 47 -13.97 -36.41 9.38
N PRO A 48 -14.73 -36.22 8.29
CA PRO A 48 -15.75 -35.19 8.22
C PRO A 48 -16.90 -35.45 9.20
N SER A 49 -17.16 -34.48 10.07
CA SER A 49 -18.19 -34.50 11.10
C SER A 49 -18.63 -33.06 11.45
N LEU A 50 -19.66 -32.90 12.30
CA LEU A 50 -20.04 -31.57 12.79
C LEU A 50 -18.87 -30.87 13.54
N LEU A 51 -18.04 -31.66 14.23
CA LEU A 51 -16.85 -31.16 14.90
C LEU A 51 -15.79 -30.71 13.89
N SER A 52 -15.62 -31.44 12.79
CA SER A 52 -14.68 -31.04 11.73
C SER A 52 -15.12 -29.75 11.03
N LEU A 53 -16.44 -29.48 10.95
CA LEU A 53 -16.96 -28.20 10.46
C LEU A 53 -16.54 -27.05 11.39
N PHE A 54 -16.66 -27.22 12.71
CA PHE A 54 -16.22 -26.24 13.69
C PHE A 54 -14.71 -25.97 13.57
N PHE A 55 -13.89 -27.01 13.47
CA PHE A 55 -12.45 -26.85 13.23
C PHE A 55 -12.14 -26.23 11.87
N GLY A 56 -12.93 -26.52 10.84
CA GLY A 56 -12.81 -25.89 9.53
C GLY A 56 -13.00 -24.38 9.58
N VAL A 57 -13.98 -23.89 10.35
CA VAL A 57 -14.20 -22.45 10.57
C VAL A 57 -13.02 -21.81 11.29
N ILE A 58 -12.49 -22.47 12.34
CA ILE A 58 -11.30 -21.98 13.07
C ILE A 58 -10.10 -21.92 12.14
N LEU A 59 -9.86 -22.98 11.37
CA LEU A 59 -8.74 -23.05 10.44
C LEU A 59 -8.84 -21.94 9.39
N LEU A 60 -10.03 -21.72 8.85
CA LEU A 60 -10.27 -20.64 7.89
C LEU A 60 -10.00 -19.25 8.50
N GLY A 61 -10.49 -19.01 9.72
CA GLY A 61 -10.24 -17.76 10.44
C GLY A 61 -8.75 -17.56 10.75
N GLY A 62 -8.06 -18.59 11.22
CA GLY A 62 -6.62 -18.56 11.49
C GLY A 62 -5.81 -18.30 10.23
N LEU A 63 -6.09 -19.02 9.14
CA LEU A 63 -5.44 -18.82 7.85
C LEU A 63 -5.69 -17.40 7.32
N SER A 64 -6.88 -16.84 7.49
CA SER A 64 -7.16 -15.46 7.08
C SER A 64 -6.22 -14.47 7.77
N VAL A 65 -5.95 -14.65 9.06
CA VAL A 65 -5.07 -13.75 9.83
C VAL A 65 -3.61 -13.96 9.43
N THR A 66 -3.13 -15.21 9.38
CA THR A 66 -1.73 -15.49 9.07
C THR A 66 -1.36 -15.10 7.64
N LEU A 67 -2.27 -15.31 6.69
CA LEU A 67 -2.09 -14.85 5.31
C LEU A 67 -2.14 -13.33 5.20
N ALA A 68 -2.92 -12.62 6.01
CA ALA A 68 -2.90 -11.16 6.04
C ALA A 68 -1.54 -10.62 6.52
N PHE A 69 -0.91 -11.26 7.52
CA PHE A 69 0.46 -10.92 7.93
C PHE A 69 1.49 -11.17 6.83
N MET A 70 1.40 -12.32 6.15
CA MET A 70 2.28 -12.63 5.02
C MET A 70 2.09 -11.63 3.88
N ALA A 71 0.84 -11.32 3.56
CA ALA A 71 0.50 -10.33 2.53
C ALA A 71 1.06 -8.96 2.90
N GLY A 72 0.75 -8.42 4.07
CA GLY A 72 1.25 -7.12 4.53
C GLY A 72 2.78 -7.00 4.49
N SER A 73 3.47 -8.05 4.94
CA SER A 73 4.94 -8.14 4.85
C SER A 73 5.45 -8.09 3.41
N ALA A 74 4.86 -8.90 2.53
CA ALA A 74 5.30 -9.00 1.14
C ALA A 74 4.94 -7.75 0.34
N LEU A 75 3.85 -7.06 0.70
CA LEU A 75 3.17 -6.13 -0.18
C LEU A 75 3.17 -4.69 0.25
N GLY A 76 3.71 -4.34 1.41
CA GLY A 76 3.98 -2.95 1.75
C GLY A 76 4.85 -2.33 0.65
N PRO A 77 4.26 -1.54 -0.28
CA PRO A 77 5.05 -0.90 -1.29
C PRO A 77 5.74 0.26 -0.60
N ASP A 78 7.05 0.31 -0.71
CA ASP A 78 7.78 1.47 -0.23
C ASP A 78 7.45 2.59 -1.24
N GLN A 79 6.75 3.60 -0.74
CA GLN A 79 6.26 4.69 -1.56
C GLN A 79 6.98 5.96 -1.14
N THR A 80 7.69 6.56 -2.08
CA THR A 80 8.37 7.84 -1.87
C THR A 80 7.79 8.87 -2.82
N TRP A 81 7.27 9.95 -2.25
CA TRP A 81 6.80 11.13 -2.96
C TRP A 81 7.90 12.18 -2.90
N GLU A 82 8.31 12.64 -4.05
CA GLU A 82 9.19 13.78 -4.20
C GLU A 82 8.38 14.91 -4.84
N ILE A 83 8.12 15.94 -4.04
CA ILE A 83 7.29 17.08 -4.40
C ILE A 83 8.23 18.23 -4.75
N ARG A 84 8.21 18.64 -6.02
CA ARG A 84 8.93 19.79 -6.55
C ARG A 84 7.93 20.82 -7.08
N PRO A 85 8.32 22.09 -7.26
CA PRO A 85 7.45 23.08 -7.89
C PRO A 85 6.91 22.63 -9.26
N GLY A 86 5.59 22.54 -9.39
CA GLY A 86 4.90 22.12 -10.62
C GLY A 86 5.06 20.64 -11.01
N GLN A 87 5.80 19.84 -10.23
CA GLN A 87 6.12 18.45 -10.57
C GLN A 87 6.06 17.53 -9.35
N LEU A 88 5.35 16.40 -9.51
CA LEU A 88 5.28 15.33 -8.53
C LEU A 88 5.95 14.08 -9.09
N THR A 89 6.96 13.56 -8.39
CA THR A 89 7.56 12.26 -8.72
C THR A 89 7.19 11.26 -7.63
N ILE A 90 6.62 10.12 -8.02
CA ILE A 90 6.33 9.02 -7.10
C ILE A 90 7.21 7.84 -7.49
N THR A 91 8.00 7.39 -6.53
CA THR A 91 8.80 6.18 -6.62
C THR A 91 8.11 5.08 -5.83
N TYR A 92 7.73 4.01 -6.53
CA TYR A 92 7.25 2.77 -5.94
C TYR A 92 8.39 1.76 -5.97
N SER A 93 8.85 1.33 -4.80
CA SER A 93 9.77 0.19 -4.70
C SER A 93 9.09 -0.98 -4.00
N LEU A 94 9.18 -2.15 -4.63
CA LEU A 94 8.74 -3.42 -4.07
C LEU A 94 9.85 -4.45 -4.30
N PHE A 95 10.47 -4.91 -3.23
CA PHE A 95 11.64 -5.79 -3.26
C PHE A 95 12.78 -5.26 -4.15
N HIS A 96 12.91 -5.78 -5.37
CA HIS A 96 13.94 -5.41 -6.35
C HIS A 96 13.40 -4.62 -7.55
N GLN A 97 12.08 -4.40 -7.61
CA GLN A 97 11.47 -3.62 -8.68
C GLN A 97 11.23 -2.20 -8.20
N THR A 98 11.81 -1.24 -8.91
CA THR A 98 11.59 0.19 -8.70
C THR A 98 10.87 0.75 -9.92
N SER A 99 9.71 1.34 -9.71
CA SER A 99 8.97 2.09 -10.72
C SER A 99 8.95 3.56 -10.32
N VAL A 100 9.46 4.42 -11.19
CA VAL A 100 9.42 5.88 -11.01
C VAL A 100 8.43 6.44 -12.00
N ARG A 101 7.49 7.24 -11.51
CA ARG A 101 6.57 7.99 -12.36
C ARG A 101 6.59 9.46 -11.98
N THR A 102 6.56 10.31 -12.99
CA THR A 102 6.58 11.76 -12.83
C THR A 102 5.31 12.33 -13.47
N TRP A 103 4.60 13.14 -12.71
CA TRP A 103 3.42 13.88 -13.13
C TRP A 103 3.71 15.37 -13.07
N ARG A 104 3.26 16.13 -14.07
CA ARG A 104 3.18 17.58 -13.96
C ARG A 104 1.87 17.95 -13.27
N LEU A 105 1.84 19.07 -12.56
CA LEU A 105 0.62 19.54 -11.92
C LEU A 105 -0.53 19.73 -12.94
N ALA A 106 -0.20 20.16 -14.18
CA ALA A 106 -1.17 20.30 -15.26
C ALA A 106 -1.78 18.97 -15.75
N ASP A 107 -1.15 17.83 -15.43
CA ASP A 107 -1.65 16.49 -15.78
C ASP A 107 -2.58 15.91 -14.71
N LEU A 108 -2.74 16.60 -13.57
CA LEU A 108 -3.59 16.21 -12.45
C LEU A 108 -4.90 17.00 -12.52
N GLU A 109 -6.03 16.33 -12.24
CA GLU A 109 -7.35 16.96 -12.31
C GLU A 109 -7.61 17.81 -11.07
N ASP A 110 -7.27 17.28 -9.90
CA ASP A 110 -7.48 17.94 -8.62
C ASP A 110 -6.46 17.46 -7.59
N MET A 111 -6.16 18.29 -6.59
CA MET A 111 -5.27 17.91 -5.50
C MET A 111 -5.60 18.65 -4.21
N ASP A 112 -5.91 17.87 -3.17
CA ASP A 112 -6.36 18.33 -1.87
C ASP A 112 -5.60 17.67 -0.71
N VAL A 113 -5.61 18.33 0.44
CA VAL A 113 -5.17 17.75 1.71
C VAL A 113 -6.36 17.04 2.35
N VAL A 114 -6.22 15.75 2.64
CA VAL A 114 -7.25 14.91 3.27
C VAL A 114 -6.77 14.43 4.63
N SER A 115 -7.67 14.37 5.61
CA SER A 115 -7.40 13.70 6.88
C SER A 115 -7.46 12.18 6.68
N SER A 116 -6.39 11.51 7.06
CA SER A 116 -6.27 10.06 7.13
C SER A 116 -6.51 9.67 8.59
N ALA A 117 -7.70 9.16 8.90
CA ALA A 117 -8.01 8.62 10.22
C ALA A 117 -8.02 7.10 10.10
N TYR A 118 -6.87 6.46 10.33
CA TYR A 118 -6.81 5.01 10.44
C TYR A 118 -7.08 4.61 11.90
N ASP A 119 -8.37 4.50 12.27
CA ASP A 119 -8.94 3.94 13.52
C ASP A 119 -8.18 4.23 14.84
N SER A 120 -7.37 5.27 14.88
CA SER A 120 -6.51 5.64 15.99
C SER A 120 -6.75 7.11 16.29
N ASP A 121 -6.67 7.48 17.57
CA ASP A 121 -6.87 8.85 18.07
C ASP A 121 -5.80 9.85 17.54
N THR A 122 -4.96 9.44 16.60
CA THR A 122 -3.94 10.27 15.96
C THR A 122 -4.41 10.65 14.56
N GLU A 123 -4.83 11.91 14.41
CA GLU A 123 -5.23 12.47 13.11
C GLU A 123 -3.98 12.68 12.24
N THR A 124 -3.83 11.87 11.19
CA THR A 124 -2.79 12.08 10.17
C THR A 124 -3.35 12.76 8.94
N TRP A 125 -2.49 13.38 8.14
CA TRP A 125 -2.89 14.16 6.97
C TRP A 125 -2.18 13.61 5.73
N ALA A 126 -2.83 13.57 4.58
CA ALA A 126 -2.22 13.11 3.33
C ALA A 126 -2.63 14.02 2.17
N LEU A 127 -1.85 14.01 1.09
CA LEU A 127 -2.22 14.64 -0.18
C LEU A 127 -2.97 13.62 -1.03
N ALA A 128 -4.17 13.97 -1.49
CA ALA A 128 -4.94 13.17 -2.42
C ALA A 128 -4.99 13.88 -3.79
N CYS A 129 -4.44 13.24 -4.82
CA CYS A 129 -4.49 13.71 -6.20
C CYS A 129 -5.52 12.90 -6.98
N ARG A 130 -6.43 13.57 -7.70
CA ARG A 130 -7.29 12.92 -8.69
C ARG A 130 -6.61 12.89 -10.06
N LEU A 131 -6.63 11.72 -10.68
CA LEU A 131 -6.17 11.52 -12.03
C LEU A 131 -7.30 11.80 -13.02
N PRO A 132 -6.99 12.33 -14.21
CA PRO A 132 -7.99 12.55 -15.25
C PRO A 132 -8.62 11.23 -15.70
N PRO A 133 -9.91 11.26 -16.12
CA PRO A 133 -10.66 10.07 -16.47
C PRO A 133 -9.96 9.25 -17.56
N GLY A 134 -9.77 7.96 -17.29
CA GLY A 134 -9.09 7.02 -18.18
C GLY A 134 -7.59 6.84 -17.91
N ARG A 135 -6.97 7.63 -17.04
CA ARG A 135 -5.63 7.34 -16.52
C ARG A 135 -5.71 6.54 -15.22
N ARG A 136 -5.14 5.35 -15.23
CA ARG A 136 -5.08 4.46 -14.05
C ARG A 136 -3.70 4.50 -13.41
N VAL A 137 -3.66 4.38 -12.09
CA VAL A 137 -2.42 4.13 -11.34
C VAL A 137 -2.02 2.68 -11.54
N GLU A 138 -1.09 2.44 -12.47
CA GLU A 138 -0.36 1.18 -12.47
C GLU A 138 0.72 1.26 -11.38
N THR A 139 0.32 0.95 -10.14
CA THR A 139 1.30 0.66 -9.08
C THR A 139 2.19 -0.49 -9.52
N GLY A 140 3.44 -0.55 -9.07
CA GLY A 140 4.36 -1.66 -9.35
C GLY A 140 3.79 -3.05 -8.99
N LEU A 141 2.72 -3.13 -8.20
CA LEU A 141 1.97 -4.37 -7.95
C LEU A 141 1.21 -4.91 -9.18
N ALA A 142 0.90 -4.08 -10.17
CA ALA A 142 0.21 -4.51 -11.39
C ALA A 142 1.04 -5.51 -12.23
N SER A 143 2.36 -5.56 -12.03
CA SER A 143 3.25 -6.56 -12.65
C SER A 143 3.16 -7.96 -12.00
N THR A 144 2.43 -8.12 -10.88
CA THR A 144 2.25 -9.41 -10.18
C THR A 144 0.77 -9.78 -10.03
N PRO A 145 0.10 -10.20 -11.12
CA PRO A 145 -1.35 -10.44 -11.16
C PRO A 145 -1.83 -11.53 -10.17
N MET A 146 -1.03 -12.58 -9.95
CA MET A 146 -1.32 -13.62 -8.95
C MET A 146 -1.43 -13.03 -7.54
N LEU A 147 -0.59 -12.04 -7.26
CA LEU A 147 -0.39 -11.50 -5.93
C LEU A 147 -1.46 -10.43 -5.60
N MET A 148 -1.87 -9.67 -6.61
CA MET A 148 -3.08 -8.82 -6.55
C MET A 148 -4.37 -9.63 -6.36
N THR A 149 -4.45 -10.82 -7.00
CA THR A 149 -5.60 -11.72 -6.84
C THR A 149 -5.70 -12.27 -5.42
N LEU A 150 -4.57 -12.69 -4.84
CA LEU A 150 -4.50 -13.12 -3.45
C LEU A 150 -4.87 -11.98 -2.49
N LEU A 151 -4.41 -10.76 -2.76
CA LEU A 151 -4.76 -9.55 -1.98
C LEU A 151 -6.25 -9.23 -2.01
N ALA A 152 -6.86 -9.24 -3.20
CA ALA A 152 -8.28 -8.98 -3.35
C ALA A 152 -9.11 -10.00 -2.56
N PHE A 153 -8.69 -11.27 -2.60
CA PHE A 153 -9.31 -12.34 -1.82
C PHE A 153 -9.13 -12.16 -0.30
N LEU A 154 -7.93 -11.82 0.17
CA LEU A 154 -7.66 -11.62 1.60
C LEU A 154 -8.32 -10.36 2.18
N ARG A 155 -8.34 -9.26 1.43
CA ARG A 155 -8.90 -7.98 1.89
C ARG A 155 -10.42 -8.01 1.98
N ALA A 156 -11.08 -8.84 1.17
CA ALA A 156 -12.53 -8.98 1.18
C ALA A 156 -12.96 -10.32 0.57
N PRO A 157 -12.87 -11.43 1.33
CA PRO A 157 -13.15 -12.77 0.82
C PRO A 157 -14.57 -12.93 0.29
N VAL A 158 -15.50 -12.08 0.73
CA VAL A 158 -16.92 -12.08 0.33
C VAL A 158 -17.21 -11.05 -0.79
N SER A 159 -16.34 -10.07 -1.04
CA SER A 159 -16.60 -9.02 -2.05
C SER A 159 -16.12 -9.37 -3.45
N THR A 160 -15.38 -10.46 -3.65
CA THR A 160 -14.99 -10.94 -4.99
C THR A 160 -16.20 -11.36 -5.86
N TRP A 161 -17.39 -11.49 -5.26
CA TRP A 161 -18.66 -11.76 -5.94
C TRP A 161 -19.46 -10.50 -6.32
N ARG A 162 -19.14 -9.33 -5.76
CA ARG A 162 -19.70 -8.04 -6.21
C ARG A 162 -18.65 -7.33 -7.04
N GLY A 163 -18.91 -7.28 -8.34
CA GLY A 163 -18.00 -6.76 -9.37
C GLY A 163 -17.33 -5.45 -9.01
N ASP A 164 -16.11 -5.32 -9.52
CA ASP A 164 -15.29 -4.11 -9.65
C ASP A 164 -15.49 -3.07 -8.54
N ARG A 165 -14.57 -3.09 -7.57
CA ARG A 165 -14.19 -1.80 -6.97
C ARG A 165 -13.65 -0.94 -8.11
N PRO A 166 -14.19 0.28 -8.35
CA PRO A 166 -13.60 1.17 -9.32
C PRO A 166 -12.13 1.32 -8.95
N ALA A 167 -11.24 1.19 -9.94
CA ALA A 167 -9.84 1.51 -9.75
C ALA A 167 -9.79 2.88 -9.05
N ASP A 168 -9.06 2.98 -7.92
CA ASP A 168 -8.93 4.24 -7.22
C ASP A 168 -8.30 5.26 -8.20
N ASP A 169 -9.12 6.15 -8.75
CA ASP A 169 -8.66 7.31 -9.56
C ASP A 169 -7.95 8.36 -8.69
N ARG A 170 -7.63 8.00 -7.43
CA ARG A 170 -6.99 8.83 -6.43
C ARG A 170 -5.63 8.26 -6.04
N LEU A 171 -4.60 9.08 -6.22
CA LEU A 171 -3.28 8.87 -5.64
C LEU A 171 -3.25 9.51 -4.26
N VAL A 172 -2.89 8.74 -3.23
CA VAL A 172 -2.74 9.26 -1.86
C VAL A 172 -1.27 9.21 -1.47
N SER A 173 -0.77 10.30 -0.89
CA SER A 173 0.60 10.37 -0.37
C SER A 173 0.74 9.60 0.95
N PRO A 174 1.97 9.24 1.32
CA PRO A 174 2.29 8.94 2.71
C PRO A 174 1.74 10.00 3.69
N ASP A 175 1.44 9.55 4.90
CA ASP A 175 0.91 10.38 5.97
C ASP A 175 1.94 11.42 6.46
N PHE A 176 1.46 12.64 6.66
CA PHE A 176 2.09 13.73 7.38
C PHE A 176 1.57 13.74 8.82
N SER A 177 2.47 13.97 9.77
CA SER A 177 2.12 14.10 11.19
C SER A 177 1.45 15.42 11.54
N ARG A 178 1.52 16.43 10.65
CA ARG A 178 0.94 17.76 10.85
C ARG A 178 0.26 18.24 9.57
N ARG A 179 -0.91 18.86 9.73
CA ARG A 179 -1.66 19.50 8.65
C ARG A 179 -0.85 20.57 7.93
N GLU A 180 -0.16 21.43 8.68
CA GLU A 180 0.67 22.51 8.15
C GLU A 180 1.74 22.00 7.18
N ALA A 181 2.31 20.82 7.44
CA ALA A 181 3.31 20.21 6.56
C ALA A 181 2.69 19.73 5.25
N ALA A 182 1.49 19.15 5.29
CA ALA A 182 0.74 18.76 4.10
C ALA A 182 0.32 20.00 3.27
N GLU A 183 -0.14 21.06 3.92
CA GLU A 183 -0.51 22.33 3.27
C GLU A 183 0.71 23.03 2.65
N ALA A 184 1.86 23.03 3.33
CA ALA A 184 3.10 23.56 2.79
C ALA A 184 3.57 22.77 1.54
N ALA A 185 3.43 21.45 1.57
CA ALA A 185 3.74 20.59 0.43
C ALA A 185 2.80 20.85 -0.77
N LEU A 186 1.50 21.02 -0.52
CA LEU A 186 0.53 21.41 -1.54
C LEU A 186 0.85 22.79 -2.15
N ALA A 187 1.12 23.77 -1.29
CA ALA A 187 1.49 25.13 -1.72
C ALA A 187 2.77 25.12 -2.57
N ARG A 188 3.74 24.28 -2.21
CA ARG A 188 4.99 24.13 -2.97
C ARG A 188 4.75 23.51 -4.35
N LEU A 189 3.90 22.48 -4.45
CA LEU A 189 3.57 21.92 -5.76
C LEU A 189 2.89 22.97 -6.65
N ARG A 190 2.00 23.79 -6.07
CA ARG A 190 1.28 24.86 -6.77
C ARG A 190 2.14 26.06 -7.14
N SER A 191 3.30 26.25 -6.52
CA SER A 191 4.21 27.37 -6.80
C SER A 191 5.02 27.18 -8.08
N ALA A 192 4.41 26.66 -9.16
CA ALA A 192 5.08 26.35 -10.42
C ALA A 192 5.94 27.54 -10.91
N PRO A 193 7.17 27.30 -11.41
CA PRO A 193 7.91 28.33 -12.10
C PRO A 193 7.16 28.66 -13.38
N THR A 194 6.66 29.89 -13.48
CA THR A 194 6.19 30.50 -14.73
C THR A 194 7.24 30.46 -15.82
#